data_AF-A0A8J5RYU8-F1
#
_entry.id   AF-A0A8J5RYU8-F1
#
_cell.length_a   1.000
_cell.length_b   1.000
_cell.length_c   1.000
_cell.angle_alpha   90.00
_cell.angle_beta   90.00
_cell.angle_gamma   90.00
#
_symmetry.space_group_name_H-M   'P 1'
#
loop_
_entity.id
_entity.type
_entity.pdbx_description
1 polymer ?
#
loop_
_entity_poly.entity_id
_entity_poly.type
_entity_poly.pdbx_seq_one_letter_code
_entity_poly.pdbx_strand_id
1 'polypeptide(L)'
;MSLTHLSANLRCARRHQRLDPSAVHGITKFSDLTPAEFRDRFLGLRRGSPPELAAGSEPHEAPILPTDFDWREHSAVGPVKDQGSCGSCWSFNTSGALEGAHYLATGKLECDPSEPRSCDSGCNVAINAVFMQTYIGGVSCPYICGKHLDHGVLLVGYGSAGYAPIRFKEKPYWIIKNSWGENWGM
;
A
#
# COMPACT_ATOMS: atom_id res chain seq x y z
N MET A 1 -7.91 27.02 3.46
CA MET A 1 -7.34 26.44 2.23
C MET A 1 -6.27 27.40 1.72
N SER A 2 -5.00 27.00 1.61
CA SER A 2 -3.93 27.89 1.14
C SER A 2 -3.61 27.60 -0.33
N LEU A 3 -3.92 28.53 -1.23
CA LEU A 3 -3.67 28.40 -2.67
C LEU A 3 -2.20 28.13 -3.03
N THR A 4 -1.27 28.44 -2.13
CA THR A 4 0.17 28.22 -2.30
C THR A 4 0.55 26.74 -2.20
N HIS A 5 -0.09 25.97 -1.31
CA HIS A 5 0.20 24.55 -1.10
C HIS A 5 -0.30 23.71 -2.29
N LEU A 6 -1.53 23.96 -2.74
CA LEU A 6 -2.09 23.28 -3.91
C LEU A 6 -1.22 23.49 -5.15
N SER A 7 -0.76 24.71 -5.38
CA SER A 7 0.12 25.03 -6.51
C SER A 7 1.47 24.31 -6.43
N ALA A 8 2.02 24.13 -5.23
CA ALA A 8 3.26 23.37 -5.02
C ALA A 8 3.07 21.88 -5.24
N ASN A 9 1.96 21.32 -4.77
CA ASN A 9 1.66 19.90 -4.92
C ASN A 9 1.28 19.52 -6.35
N LEU A 10 0.68 20.41 -7.12
CA LEU A 10 0.51 20.23 -8.57
C LEU A 10 1.86 20.14 -9.30
N ARG A 11 2.87 20.92 -8.89
CA ARG A 11 4.23 20.77 -9.43
C ARG A 11 4.85 19.43 -9.02
N CYS A 12 4.60 18.98 -7.79
CA CYS A 12 5.04 17.67 -7.31
C CYS A 12 4.41 16.53 -8.12
N ALA A 13 3.09 16.54 -8.32
CA ALA A 13 2.37 15.55 -9.12
C ALA A 13 2.90 15.48 -10.57
N ARG A 14 3.15 16.64 -11.21
CA ARG A 14 3.77 16.69 -12.54
C ARG A 14 5.18 16.09 -12.56
N ARG A 15 5.96 16.29 -11.50
CA ARG A 15 7.29 15.68 -11.37
C ARG A 15 7.18 14.18 -11.18
N HIS A 16 6.28 13.70 -10.33
CA HIS A 16 6.04 12.27 -10.14
C HIS A 16 5.57 11.62 -11.43
N GLN A 17 4.64 12.23 -12.18
CA GLN A 17 4.18 11.71 -13.47
C GLN A 17 5.32 11.50 -14.49
N ARG A 18 6.35 12.36 -14.48
CA ARG A 18 7.54 12.20 -15.34
C ARG A 18 8.47 11.10 -14.85
N LEU A 19 8.51 10.87 -13.55
CA LEU A 19 9.37 9.89 -12.90
C LEU A 19 8.74 8.50 -12.81
N ASP A 20 7.42 8.41 -12.91
CA ASP A 20 6.62 7.20 -12.86
C ASP A 20 5.56 7.24 -13.97
N PRO A 21 5.97 7.02 -15.24
CA PRO A 21 5.07 7.16 -16.38
C PRO A 21 4.08 6.00 -16.53
N SER A 22 4.22 4.90 -15.78
CA SER A 22 3.29 3.77 -15.80
C SER A 22 2.11 3.94 -14.81
N ALA A 23 2.19 4.92 -13.91
CA ALA A 23 1.08 5.33 -13.05
C ALA A 23 0.54 6.71 -13.43
N VAL A 24 -0.63 7.02 -12.89
CA VAL A 24 -1.30 8.31 -13.00
C VAL A 24 -1.11 9.08 -11.69
N HIS A 25 -0.59 10.31 -11.81
CA HIS A 25 -0.41 11.23 -10.70
C HIS A 25 -1.24 12.50 -10.88
N GLY A 26 -1.83 13.01 -9.81
CA GLY A 26 -2.63 14.23 -9.87
C GLY A 26 -3.13 14.72 -8.51
N ILE A 27 -4.31 15.35 -8.52
CA ILE A 27 -4.94 15.90 -7.33
C ILE A 27 -5.56 14.75 -6.52
N THR A 28 -5.08 14.57 -5.30
CA THR A 28 -5.63 13.66 -4.29
C THR A 28 -6.16 14.44 -3.08
N LYS A 29 -6.76 13.75 -2.11
CA LYS A 29 -7.13 14.35 -0.81
C LYS A 29 -5.94 14.92 -0.01
N PHE A 30 -4.71 14.62 -0.41
CA PHE A 30 -3.48 15.12 0.20
C PHE A 30 -2.87 16.33 -0.52
N SER A 31 -3.55 16.86 -1.53
CA SER A 31 -3.02 17.95 -2.39
C SER A 31 -2.84 19.29 -1.67
N ASP A 32 -3.35 19.44 -0.45
CA ASP A 32 -3.14 20.64 0.37
C ASP A 32 -2.02 20.48 1.41
N LEU A 33 -1.41 19.29 1.51
CA LEU A 33 -0.36 18.98 2.47
C LEU A 33 1.01 19.11 1.83
N THR A 34 1.95 19.77 2.49
CA THR A 34 3.36 19.66 2.12
C THR A 34 3.83 18.20 2.27
N PRO A 35 4.90 17.78 1.57
CA PRO A 35 5.46 16.45 1.77
C PRO A 35 5.86 16.17 3.22
N ALA A 36 6.25 17.19 3.98
CA ALA A 36 6.58 17.04 5.40
C ALA A 36 5.33 16.77 6.25
N GLU A 37 4.25 17.53 6.06
CA GLU A 37 2.97 17.31 6.75
C GLU A 37 2.35 15.96 6.38
N PHE A 38 2.45 15.56 5.11
CA PHE A 38 2.01 14.24 4.67
C PHE A 38 2.78 13.13 5.40
N ARG A 39 4.11 13.23 5.44
CA ARG A 39 4.97 12.28 6.15
C ARG A 39 4.63 12.20 7.64
N ASP A 40 4.50 13.35 8.30
CA ASP A 40 4.27 13.38 9.75
C ASP A 40 2.90 12.83 10.16
N ARG A 41 1.86 13.07 9.35
CA ARG A 41 0.47 12.73 9.69
C ARG A 41 0.03 11.36 9.20
N PHE A 42 0.55 10.90 8.06
CA PHE A 42 0.05 9.70 7.37
C PHE A 42 1.07 8.57 7.30
N LEU A 43 2.36 8.85 7.50
CA LEU A 43 3.39 7.81 7.47
C LEU A 43 3.83 7.48 8.90
N GLY A 44 3.70 6.20 9.24
CA GLY A 44 3.77 5.74 10.63
C GLY A 44 5.00 4.93 10.98
N LEU A 45 5.69 4.37 9.98
CA LEU A 45 6.83 3.49 10.24
C LEU A 45 8.06 4.34 10.53
N ARG A 46 8.44 4.38 11.81
CA ARG A 46 9.71 4.92 12.25
C ARG A 46 10.72 3.78 12.30
N ARG A 47 11.93 4.01 11.78
CA ARG A 47 13.05 3.07 11.97
C ARG A 47 13.37 2.95 13.45
N GLY A 48 12.89 1.89 14.08
CA GLY A 48 13.54 1.32 15.27
C GLY A 48 14.70 0.44 14.84
N SER A 49 15.63 0.17 15.75
CA SER A 49 16.51 -1.00 15.61
C SER A 49 15.63 -2.20 15.37
N PRO A 50 15.86 -3.03 14.34
CA PRO A 50 15.18 -4.30 14.24
C PRO A 50 15.39 -5.00 15.59
N PRO A 51 14.34 -5.55 16.24
CA PRO A 51 14.63 -6.64 17.16
C PRO A 51 15.45 -7.65 16.38
N GLU A 52 16.43 -8.25 17.01
CA GLU A 52 17.26 -9.30 16.41
C GLU A 52 16.30 -10.41 15.96
N LEU A 53 15.84 -10.33 14.70
CA LEU A 53 14.97 -11.32 14.12
C LEU A 53 15.83 -12.57 14.06
N ALA A 54 15.46 -13.58 14.86
CA ALA A 54 15.92 -14.93 14.61
C ALA A 54 15.79 -15.18 13.10
N ALA A 55 16.90 -15.56 12.47
CA ALA A 55 16.97 -15.81 11.04
C ALA A 55 15.71 -16.59 10.63
N GLY A 56 14.91 -15.98 9.75
CA GLY A 56 13.64 -16.53 9.31
C GLY A 56 13.85 -17.94 8.78
N SER A 57 12.82 -18.77 8.96
CA SER A 57 12.72 -20.10 8.38
C SER A 57 13.13 -20.09 6.90
N GLU A 58 13.83 -21.14 6.49
CA GLU A 58 14.21 -21.39 5.09
C GLU A 58 13.00 -21.15 4.17
N PRO A 59 13.19 -20.52 3.00
CA PRO A 59 12.10 -20.31 2.05
C PRO A 59 11.50 -21.66 1.68
N HIS A 60 10.25 -21.89 2.11
CA HIS A 60 9.49 -23.06 1.69
C HIS A 60 9.21 -22.95 0.19
N GLU A 61 9.45 -24.03 -0.54
CA GLU A 61 9.13 -24.12 -1.97
C GLU A 61 7.61 -23.98 -2.12
N ALA A 62 7.18 -22.88 -2.75
CA ALA A 62 5.77 -22.65 -3.00
C ALA A 62 5.29 -23.63 -4.10
N PRO A 63 4.06 -24.17 -3.98
CA PRO A 63 3.46 -24.90 -5.10
C PRO A 63 3.35 -24.00 -6.34
N ILE A 64 3.08 -24.59 -7.51
CA ILE A 64 2.78 -23.81 -8.72
C ILE A 64 1.58 -22.90 -8.43
N LEU A 65 1.84 -21.60 -8.34
CA LEU A 65 0.84 -20.59 -8.09
C LEU A 65 0.21 -20.11 -9.41
N PRO A 66 -1.04 -19.62 -9.38
CA PRO A 66 -1.63 -18.95 -10.54
C PRO A 66 -0.79 -17.74 -10.96
N THR A 67 -0.93 -17.31 -12.21
CA THR A 67 -0.20 -16.13 -12.72
C THR A 67 -0.72 -14.82 -12.14
N ASP A 68 -1.99 -14.80 -11.76
CA ASP A 68 -2.73 -13.66 -11.25
C ASP A 68 -3.59 -14.16 -10.09
N PHE A 69 -3.62 -13.39 -9.00
CA PHE A 69 -4.31 -13.78 -7.79
C PHE A 69 -4.74 -12.54 -6.99
N ASP A 70 -5.97 -12.57 -6.49
CA ASP A 70 -6.54 -11.45 -5.74
C ASP A 70 -7.45 -11.93 -4.60
N TRP A 71 -7.03 -11.70 -3.35
CA TRP A 71 -7.82 -12.07 -2.17
C TRP A 71 -9.19 -11.39 -2.11
N ARG A 72 -9.39 -10.27 -2.82
CA ARG A 72 -10.68 -9.56 -2.89
C ARG A 72 -11.74 -10.40 -3.60
N GLU A 73 -11.35 -11.18 -4.61
CA GLU A 73 -12.27 -12.05 -5.35
C GLU A 73 -12.79 -13.22 -4.49
N HIS A 74 -12.09 -13.53 -3.40
CA HIS A 74 -12.43 -14.58 -2.46
C HIS A 74 -13.24 -14.08 -1.25
N SER A 75 -13.72 -12.82 -1.29
CA SER A 75 -14.36 -12.16 -0.14
C SER A 75 -13.50 -12.18 1.14
N ALA A 76 -12.19 -12.29 0.97
CA ALA A 76 -11.24 -12.40 2.06
C ALA A 76 -10.59 -11.05 2.42
N VAL A 77 -11.05 -9.96 1.79
CA VAL A 77 -10.58 -8.60 1.99
C VAL A 77 -11.77 -7.67 2.17
N GLY A 78 -11.78 -6.95 3.29
CA GLY A 78 -12.82 -5.99 3.66
C GLY A 78 -12.66 -4.62 3.01
N PRO A 79 -13.55 -3.65 3.32
CA PRO A 79 -13.47 -2.29 2.80
C PRO A 79 -12.18 -1.58 3.22
N VAL A 80 -11.78 -0.55 2.47
CA VAL A 80 -10.56 0.22 2.77
C VAL A 80 -10.78 1.10 4.00
N LYS A 81 -10.05 0.81 5.07
CA LYS A 81 -10.09 1.58 6.33
C LYS A 81 -9.35 2.92 6.18
N ASP A 82 -9.67 3.89 7.04
CA ASP A 82 -8.97 5.18 7.10
C ASP A 82 -8.29 5.38 8.46
N GLN A 83 -6.96 5.44 8.45
CA GLN A 83 -6.13 5.65 9.63
C GLN A 83 -6.21 7.08 10.19
N GLY A 84 -6.84 8.00 9.46
CA GLY A 84 -6.83 9.42 9.77
C GLY A 84 -5.42 10.01 9.78
N SER A 85 -5.17 11.01 10.62
CA SER A 85 -3.87 11.66 10.76
C SER A 85 -3.03 11.11 11.92
N CYS A 86 -3.13 9.81 12.21
CA CYS A 86 -2.54 9.18 13.39
C CYS A 86 -1.23 8.42 13.11
N GLY A 87 -0.74 8.37 11.86
CA GLY A 87 0.44 7.54 11.52
C GLY A 87 0.29 6.07 11.94
N SER A 88 -0.93 5.54 12.00
CA SER A 88 -1.24 4.21 12.54
C SER A 88 -1.18 3.10 11.49
N CYS A 89 -0.60 3.35 10.31
CA CYS A 89 -0.49 2.35 9.23
C CYS A 89 0.06 0.98 9.69
N TRP A 90 0.96 0.96 10.68
CA TRP A 90 1.51 -0.28 11.25
C TRP A 90 0.44 -1.16 11.91
N SER A 91 -0.57 -0.56 12.57
CA SER A 91 -1.64 -1.30 13.21
C SER A 91 -2.61 -1.86 12.17
N PHE A 92 -3.00 -1.04 11.19
CA PHE A 92 -3.87 -1.49 10.10
C PHE A 92 -3.26 -2.61 9.27
N ASN A 93 -1.96 -2.50 8.96
CA ASN A 93 -1.22 -3.56 8.29
C ASN A 93 -1.25 -4.85 9.13
N THR A 94 -0.81 -4.76 10.39
CA THR A 94 -0.72 -5.92 11.30
C THR A 94 -2.07 -6.61 11.51
N SER A 95 -3.13 -5.84 11.75
CA SER A 95 -4.49 -6.36 11.91
C SER A 95 -4.93 -7.12 10.66
N GLY A 96 -4.70 -6.57 9.46
CA GLY A 96 -5.13 -7.20 8.22
C GLY A 96 -4.43 -8.54 7.93
N ALA A 97 -3.14 -8.69 8.25
CA ALA A 97 -2.49 -10.00 8.12
C ALA A 97 -2.93 -11.00 9.19
N LEU A 98 -3.25 -10.54 10.41
CA LEU A 98 -3.74 -11.40 11.48
C LEU A 98 -5.15 -11.92 11.17
N GLU A 99 -6.03 -11.06 10.69
CA GLU A 99 -7.36 -11.41 10.16
C GLU A 99 -7.23 -12.48 9.06
N GLY A 100 -6.21 -12.38 8.21
CA GLY A 100 -5.97 -13.30 7.10
C GLY A 100 -5.51 -14.67 7.54
N ALA A 101 -4.53 -14.69 8.45
CA ALA A 101 -4.07 -15.93 9.06
C ALA A 101 -5.21 -16.64 9.80
N HIS A 102 -6.08 -15.89 10.48
CA HIS A 102 -7.26 -16.44 11.12
C HIS A 102 -8.22 -17.05 10.08
N TYR A 103 -8.54 -16.32 9.01
CA TYR A 103 -9.42 -16.81 7.95
C TYR A 103 -8.90 -18.11 7.32
N LEU A 104 -7.61 -18.19 7.03
CA LEU A 104 -6.98 -19.39 6.47
C LEU A 104 -7.02 -20.59 7.43
N ALA A 105 -6.92 -20.35 8.73
CA ALA A 105 -6.92 -21.41 9.74
C ALA A 105 -8.33 -21.93 10.06
N THR A 106 -9.34 -21.06 10.08
CA THR A 106 -10.68 -21.39 10.59
C THR A 106 -11.73 -21.51 9.49
N GLY A 107 -11.47 -20.99 8.29
CA GLY A 107 -12.46 -20.81 7.23
C GLY A 107 -13.54 -19.78 7.58
N LYS A 108 -13.38 -19.02 8.67
CA LYS A 108 -14.32 -18.01 9.14
C LYS A 108 -13.63 -16.66 9.24
N LEU A 109 -14.28 -15.61 8.75
CA LEU A 109 -13.88 -14.23 8.98
C LEU A 109 -14.46 -13.79 10.33
N GLU A 110 -13.89 -14.22 11.46
CA GLU A 110 -14.21 -13.62 12.76
C GLU A 110 -13.46 -12.30 12.88
N CYS A 111 -14.17 -11.23 12.52
CA CYS A 111 -13.74 -9.85 12.70
C CYS A 111 -14.45 -9.20 13.87
N ASP A 112 -14.03 -7.97 14.19
CA ASP A 112 -14.76 -7.10 15.11
C ASP A 112 -16.28 -7.22 14.86
N PRO A 113 -17.07 -7.70 15.84
CA PRO A 113 -18.50 -7.89 15.69
C PRO A 113 -19.26 -6.60 15.35
N SER A 114 -18.67 -5.44 15.67
CA SER A 114 -19.22 -4.11 15.36
C SER A 114 -19.03 -3.71 13.89
N GLU A 115 -18.12 -4.36 13.16
CA GLU A 115 -17.86 -4.13 11.73
C GLU A 115 -17.88 -5.43 10.92
N PRO A 116 -19.07 -5.98 10.59
CA PRO A 116 -19.18 -7.17 9.78
C PRO A 116 -18.50 -6.98 8.42
N ARG A 117 -17.64 -7.94 8.01
CA ARG A 117 -16.81 -7.91 6.78
C ARG A 117 -15.60 -6.96 6.80
N SER A 118 -15.12 -6.56 7.98
CA SER A 118 -13.90 -5.73 8.14
C SER A 118 -12.58 -6.51 8.02
N CYS A 119 -12.63 -7.81 7.68
CA CYS A 119 -11.49 -8.73 7.72
C CYS A 119 -10.68 -8.71 6.43
N ASP A 120 -9.37 -8.72 6.57
CA ASP A 120 -8.43 -8.81 5.46
C ASP A 120 -7.63 -10.09 5.42
N SER A 121 -7.13 -10.45 4.24
CA SER A 121 -6.20 -11.56 3.99
C SER A 121 -5.06 -11.06 3.15
N GLY A 122 -3.84 -11.27 3.63
CA GLY A 122 -2.66 -10.74 2.96
C GLY A 122 -1.39 -10.85 3.80
N CYS A 123 -0.30 -10.33 3.24
CA CYS A 123 0.98 -10.28 3.94
C CYS A 123 1.35 -8.83 4.29
N ASN A 124 1.91 -8.64 5.48
CA ASN A 124 2.42 -7.33 5.90
C ASN A 124 3.62 -6.93 5.05
N VAL A 125 3.51 -5.79 4.37
CA VAL A 125 4.62 -5.21 3.61
C VAL A 125 4.82 -3.76 4.06
N ALA A 126 6.05 -3.28 3.93
CA ALA A 126 6.38 -1.88 4.11
C ALA A 126 6.90 -1.30 2.80
N ILE A 127 6.52 -0.06 2.49
CA ILE A 127 6.92 0.66 1.28
C ILE A 127 7.52 2.02 1.62
N ASN A 128 8.21 2.60 0.64
CA ASN A 128 8.49 4.03 0.61
C ASN A 128 7.31 4.75 -0.08
N ALA A 129 6.56 5.54 0.67
CA ALA A 129 5.30 6.13 0.20
C ALA A 129 5.44 7.51 -0.48
N VAL A 130 6.64 7.92 -0.88
CA VAL A 130 6.89 9.28 -1.44
C VAL A 130 6.02 9.58 -2.67
N PHE A 131 5.86 8.62 -3.58
CA PHE A 131 5.05 8.79 -4.80
C PHE A 131 3.53 8.73 -4.52
N MET A 132 3.16 8.14 -3.38
CA MET A 132 1.77 7.81 -3.04
C MET A 132 0.95 9.05 -2.64
N GLN A 133 1.58 10.14 -2.20
CA GLN A 133 0.86 11.39 -1.91
C GLN A 133 0.01 11.88 -3.10
N THR A 134 0.49 11.65 -4.32
CA THR A 134 -0.12 12.15 -5.57
C THR A 134 -0.66 11.04 -6.46
N TYR A 135 -0.55 9.78 -6.06
CA TYR A 135 -0.98 8.63 -6.85
C TYR A 135 -2.51 8.60 -6.99
N ILE A 136 -2.97 8.32 -8.20
CA ILE A 136 -4.39 8.14 -8.54
C ILE A 136 -4.64 6.70 -8.99
N GLY A 137 -3.79 6.14 -9.85
CA GLY A 137 -4.02 4.80 -10.39
C GLY A 137 -2.94 4.27 -11.31
N GLY A 138 -3.13 3.06 -11.83
CA GLY A 138 -2.16 2.37 -12.68
C GLY A 138 -1.09 1.60 -11.91
N VAL A 139 -0.08 1.08 -12.62
CA VAL A 139 1.01 0.30 -11.99
C VAL A 139 2.18 1.23 -11.72
N SER A 140 2.37 1.61 -10.45
CA SER A 140 3.48 2.47 -10.04
C SER A 140 4.81 1.74 -10.15
N CYS A 141 5.69 2.26 -11.00
CA CYS A 141 7.04 1.75 -11.22
C CYS A 141 8.02 2.93 -11.45
N PRO A 142 8.28 3.74 -10.41
CA PRO A 142 9.09 4.94 -10.55
C PRO A 142 10.54 4.60 -10.93
N TYR A 143 11.14 5.44 -11.77
CA TYR A 143 12.55 5.35 -12.17
C TYR A 143 13.52 5.39 -10.99
N ILE A 144 13.09 5.99 -9.88
CA ILE A 144 13.86 6.17 -8.65
C ILE A 144 12.97 5.84 -7.45
N CYS A 145 13.41 4.90 -6.64
CA CYS A 145 12.74 4.51 -5.40
C CYS A 145 13.77 4.43 -4.27
N GLY A 146 13.47 5.05 -3.13
CA GLY A 146 14.32 5.01 -1.95
C GLY A 146 14.16 3.71 -1.16
N LYS A 147 15.22 3.26 -0.49
CA LYS A 147 15.18 2.10 0.44
C LYS A 147 14.65 2.46 1.83
N HIS A 148 14.19 3.69 2.03
CA HIS A 148 13.66 4.15 3.31
C HIS A 148 12.18 3.80 3.42
N LEU A 149 11.87 2.73 4.14
CA LEU A 149 10.49 2.32 4.39
C LEU A 149 9.87 3.24 5.44
N ASP A 150 8.70 3.77 5.16
CA ASP A 150 7.99 4.73 6.02
C ASP A 150 6.48 4.45 6.14
N HIS A 151 5.95 3.51 5.37
CA HIS A 151 4.52 3.20 5.36
C HIS A 151 4.23 1.70 5.33
N GLY A 152 3.29 1.25 6.17
CA GLY A 152 2.81 -0.14 6.19
C GLY A 152 1.60 -0.31 5.29
N VAL A 153 1.61 -1.34 4.45
CA VAL A 153 0.51 -1.70 3.54
C VAL A 153 0.32 -3.21 3.50
N LEU A 154 -0.90 -3.64 3.25
CA LEU A 154 -1.22 -5.06 3.17
C LEU A 154 -1.13 -5.54 1.73
N LEU A 155 -0.35 -6.58 1.48
CA LEU A 155 -0.28 -7.25 0.18
C LEU A 155 -1.47 -8.19 0.01
N VAL A 156 -2.40 -7.87 -0.88
CA VAL A 156 -3.66 -8.61 -1.06
C VAL A 156 -3.73 -9.40 -2.37
N GLY A 157 -2.74 -9.26 -3.24
CA GLY A 157 -2.72 -9.99 -4.50
C GLY A 157 -1.53 -9.61 -5.38
N TYR A 158 -1.50 -10.20 -6.57
CA TYR A 158 -0.51 -9.94 -7.60
C TYR A 158 -1.10 -10.18 -8.99
N GLY A 159 -0.53 -9.51 -9.98
CA GLY A 159 -0.83 -9.74 -11.39
C GLY A 159 0.44 -9.88 -12.22
N SER A 160 0.31 -10.45 -13.40
CA SER A 160 1.43 -10.85 -14.26
C SER A 160 1.91 -9.76 -15.22
N ALA A 161 1.03 -8.81 -15.58
CA ALA A 161 1.25 -7.89 -16.70
C ALA A 161 1.05 -6.40 -16.35
N GLY A 162 2.02 -5.80 -15.65
CA GLY A 162 2.12 -4.36 -15.43
C GLY A 162 3.29 -3.77 -16.22
N TYR A 163 3.06 -2.72 -17.01
CA TYR A 163 4.12 -2.12 -17.82
C TYR A 163 5.21 -1.49 -16.94
N ALA A 164 6.46 -1.97 -17.07
CA ALA A 164 7.61 -1.45 -16.34
C ALA A 164 8.47 -0.56 -17.25
N PRO A 165 8.46 0.78 -17.07
CA PRO A 165 9.15 1.71 -17.96
C PRO A 165 10.66 1.47 -18.06
N ILE A 166 11.31 1.15 -16.93
CA ILE A 166 12.76 0.86 -16.88
C ILE A 166 13.13 -0.35 -17.76
N ARG A 167 12.23 -1.33 -17.85
CA ARG A 167 12.50 -2.61 -18.50
C ARG A 167 11.91 -2.72 -19.90
N PHE A 168 11.19 -1.71 -20.36
CA PHE A 168 10.49 -1.66 -21.65
C PHE A 168 9.64 -2.90 -21.92
N LYS A 169 9.03 -3.47 -20.88
CA LYS A 169 8.18 -4.66 -20.98
C LYS A 169 7.25 -4.81 -19.78
N GLU A 170 6.24 -5.66 -19.94
CA GLU A 170 5.36 -6.07 -18.85
C GLU A 170 6.12 -6.89 -17.81
N LYS A 171 5.76 -6.65 -16.55
CA LYS A 171 6.30 -7.28 -15.37
C LYS A 171 5.21 -7.56 -14.35
N PRO A 172 5.40 -8.57 -13.48
CA PRO A 172 4.49 -8.78 -12.38
C PRO A 172 4.39 -7.55 -11.48
N TYR A 173 3.20 -7.29 -10.98
CA TYR A 173 2.90 -6.21 -10.05
C TYR A 173 2.17 -6.74 -8.83
N TRP A 174 2.20 -5.94 -7.76
CA TRP A 174 1.56 -6.26 -6.50
C TRP A 174 0.29 -5.43 -6.33
N ILE A 175 -0.77 -6.07 -5.81
CA ILE A 175 -2.00 -5.39 -5.39
C ILE A 175 -1.87 -5.15 -3.90
N ILE A 176 -1.88 -3.88 -3.49
CA ILE A 176 -1.75 -3.48 -2.09
C ILE A 176 -3.03 -2.81 -1.61
N LYS A 177 -3.45 -3.16 -0.40
CA LYS A 177 -4.50 -2.46 0.35
C LYS A 177 -3.84 -1.43 1.26
N ASN A 178 -4.29 -0.18 1.15
CA ASN A 178 -3.82 0.94 1.96
C ASN A 178 -4.80 1.25 3.10
N SER A 179 -4.43 2.16 3.99
CA SER A 179 -5.22 2.61 5.15
C SER A 179 -5.55 4.11 5.07
N TRP A 180 -5.76 4.64 3.86
CA TRP A 180 -6.10 6.05 3.61
C TRP A 180 -7.52 6.22 3.08
N GLY A 181 -8.43 5.31 3.40
CA GLY A 181 -9.83 5.36 2.96
C GLY A 181 -10.03 5.12 1.47
N GLU A 182 -11.29 4.88 1.09
CA GLU A 182 -11.70 4.51 -0.27
C GLU A 182 -11.55 5.64 -1.31
N ASN A 183 -11.39 6.89 -0.86
CA ASN A 183 -11.26 8.06 -1.73
C ASN A 183 -9.81 8.37 -2.14
N TRP A 184 -8.88 7.42 -1.98
CA TRP A 184 -7.50 7.56 -2.40
C TRP A 184 -7.07 6.35 -3.23
N GLY A 185 -6.41 6.59 -4.37
CA GLY A 185 -5.99 5.53 -5.29
C GLY A 185 -7.13 5.01 -6.15
N MET A 186 -6.96 3.77 -6.64
CA MET A 186 -7.92 3.03 -7.47
C MET A 186 -8.86 2.20 -6.61
#